data_AF-A0AAD3DLT4-F1
#
_entry.id   AF-A0AAD3DLT4-F1
#
_cell.length_a   1.000
_cell.length_b   1.000
_cell.length_c   1.000
_cell.angle_alpha   90.00
_cell.angle_beta   90.00
_cell.angle_gamma   90.00
#
_symmetry.space_group_name_H-M   'P 1'
#
loop_
_entity.id
_entity.type
_entity.pdbx_description
1 polymer ?
#
loop_
_entity_poly.entity_id
_entity_poly.type
_entity_poly.pdbx_seq_one_letter_code
_entity_poly.pdbx_strand_id
1 'polypeptide(L)'
;MGNPNITQELERTKIDLSHQEMDRLVTELENIWAAFTVNDEGPSGIEWLPVQGIAEALREDLGYEDMAEFEDALGGSFGDFLDKLPRVVKKEQEGRVYFQITPEPPRDQWRATRLTLTVQSRADLWRVCLKSPHARVEIPELEFEISADGKKHVDSIYNHIAQSVFNLGNYVSSSRGSLPPDTATRIMETVEALNVLLDVEKPWTWVVHDPSGTSELKPAEGVLVDEV
;
A
#
# COMPACT_ATOMS: atom_id res chain seq x y z
N MET A 1 24.38 -7.82 17.41
CA MET A 1 23.98 -6.51 17.95
C MET A 1 23.29 -5.77 16.83
N GLY A 2 21.96 -5.67 16.88
CA GLY A 2 21.18 -4.95 15.87
C GLY A 2 21.48 -3.45 15.96
N ASN A 3 21.52 -2.78 14.81
CA ASN A 3 21.83 -1.36 14.72
C ASN A 3 20.62 -0.55 15.26
N PRO A 4 20.74 0.18 16.38
CA PRO A 4 19.60 0.83 17.04
C PRO A 4 18.87 1.88 16.17
N ASN A 5 19.53 2.40 15.13
CA ASN A 5 18.91 3.31 14.16
C ASN A 5 17.84 2.61 13.30
N ILE A 6 18.05 1.35 12.92
CA ILE A 6 17.11 0.62 12.06
C ILE A 6 15.79 0.37 12.81
N THR A 7 15.87 0.07 14.11
CA THR A 7 14.69 -0.13 14.95
C THR A 7 13.86 1.15 15.12
N GLN A 8 14.51 2.32 15.22
CA GLN A 8 13.81 3.62 15.32
C GLN A 8 13.21 4.10 13.98
N GLU A 9 13.86 3.83 12.85
CA GLU A 9 13.27 4.10 11.52
C GLU A 9 12.06 3.22 11.24
N LEU A 10 12.08 1.96 11.68
CA LEU A 10 10.99 1.02 11.48
C LEU A 10 9.78 1.29 12.40
N GLU A 11 9.98 1.77 13.63
CA GLU A 11 8.84 2.21 14.47
C GLU A 11 8.07 3.39 13.84
N ARG A 12 8.73 4.26 13.08
CA ARG A 12 8.08 5.35 12.32
C ARG A 12 7.29 4.87 11.10
N THR A 13 7.49 3.64 10.65
CA THR A 13 6.76 3.08 9.49
C THR A 13 5.39 2.54 9.85
N LYS A 14 5.14 2.24 11.14
CA LYS A 14 3.84 1.72 11.57
C LYS A 14 2.78 2.81 11.41
N ILE A 15 1.85 2.58 10.48
CA ILE A 15 0.62 3.35 10.37
C ILE A 15 -0.38 2.62 11.26
N ASP A 16 -0.92 3.28 12.29
CA ASP A 16 -1.85 2.65 13.25
C ASP A 16 -3.33 2.78 12.82
N LEU A 17 -3.55 3.03 11.53
CA LEU A 17 -4.86 3.04 10.90
C LEU A 17 -5.37 1.63 10.66
N SER A 18 -6.67 1.41 10.85
CA SER A 18 -7.31 0.22 10.31
C SER A 18 -7.27 0.22 8.77
N HIS A 19 -7.36 -0.96 8.15
CA HIS A 19 -7.43 -1.09 6.68
C HIS A 19 -8.54 -0.22 6.06
N GLN A 20 -9.71 -0.17 6.73
CA GLN A 20 -10.83 0.66 6.27
C GLN A 20 -10.54 2.16 6.35
N GLU A 21 -9.80 2.60 7.36
CA GLU A 21 -9.40 4.00 7.50
C GLU A 21 -8.31 4.38 6.50
N MET A 22 -7.34 3.49 6.26
CA MET A 22 -6.31 3.69 5.22
C MET A 22 -6.95 3.83 3.84
N ASP A 23 -7.85 2.91 3.47
CA ASP A 23 -8.57 2.97 2.19
C ASP A 23 -9.40 4.25 2.06
N ARG A 24 -10.11 4.64 3.12
CA ARG A 24 -10.89 5.90 3.12
C ARG A 24 -9.99 7.11 2.95
N LEU A 25 -8.89 7.16 3.67
CA LEU A 25 -7.97 8.30 3.64
C LEU A 25 -7.30 8.42 2.27
N VAL A 26 -6.81 7.33 1.69
CA VAL A 26 -6.23 7.31 0.34
C VAL A 26 -7.28 7.70 -0.70
N THR A 27 -8.50 7.16 -0.58
CA THR A 27 -9.62 7.52 -1.47
C THR A 27 -9.94 9.01 -1.39
N GLU A 28 -10.02 9.57 -0.18
CA GLU A 28 -10.36 10.97 0.01
C GLU A 28 -9.23 11.90 -0.46
N LEU A 29 -7.97 11.53 -0.21
CA LEU A 29 -6.81 12.25 -0.76
C LEU A 29 -6.86 12.30 -2.29
N GLU A 30 -7.25 11.20 -2.93
CA GLU A 30 -7.40 11.13 -4.39
C GLU A 30 -8.61 11.92 -4.91
N ASN A 31 -9.72 11.91 -4.18
CA ASN A 31 -10.90 12.73 -4.48
C ASN A 31 -10.56 14.23 -4.43
N ILE A 32 -9.92 14.66 -3.35
CA ILE A 32 -9.44 16.03 -3.18
C ILE A 32 -8.48 16.39 -4.30
N TRP A 33 -7.50 15.52 -4.59
CA TRP A 33 -6.56 15.73 -5.69
C TRP A 33 -7.29 15.93 -7.03
N ALA A 34 -8.23 15.05 -7.36
CA ALA A 34 -9.01 15.14 -8.58
C ALA A 34 -9.85 16.42 -8.65
N ALA A 35 -10.49 16.80 -7.54
CA ALA A 35 -11.31 18.00 -7.46
C ALA A 35 -10.53 19.30 -7.74
N PHE A 36 -9.24 19.36 -7.38
CA PHE A 36 -8.41 20.51 -7.69
C PHE A 36 -7.71 20.42 -9.06
N THR A 37 -7.37 19.21 -9.53
CA THR A 37 -6.55 19.04 -10.75
C THR A 37 -7.36 18.80 -12.01
N VAL A 38 -8.65 18.48 -11.90
CA VAL A 38 -9.57 18.23 -13.01
C VAL A 38 -10.85 19.04 -12.80
N ASN A 39 -11.35 19.67 -13.86
CA ASN A 39 -12.64 20.36 -13.92
C ASN A 39 -13.48 19.83 -15.09
N ASP A 40 -14.70 20.36 -15.27
CA ASP A 40 -15.63 19.94 -16.32
C ASP A 40 -15.07 20.08 -17.75
N GLU A 41 -14.02 20.88 -17.94
CA GLU A 41 -13.37 21.14 -19.24
C GLU A 41 -12.03 20.38 -19.42
N GLY A 42 -11.57 19.63 -18.41
CA GLY A 42 -10.31 18.87 -18.43
C GLY A 42 -9.35 19.26 -17.29
N PRO A 43 -8.03 19.12 -17.47
CA PRO A 43 -7.06 19.48 -16.42
C PRO A 43 -7.12 20.97 -16.06
N SER A 44 -7.15 21.30 -14.77
CA SER A 44 -7.23 22.67 -14.27
C SER A 44 -5.93 23.47 -14.42
N GLY A 45 -4.81 22.79 -14.70
CA GLY A 45 -3.46 23.36 -14.67
C GLY A 45 -2.84 23.47 -13.27
N ILE A 46 -3.56 23.06 -12.22
CA ILE A 46 -3.00 22.92 -10.87
C ILE A 46 -2.21 21.60 -10.82
N GLU A 47 -0.92 21.72 -10.50
CA GLU A 47 -0.01 20.57 -10.42
C GLU A 47 0.51 20.31 -9.00
N TRP A 48 0.27 21.23 -8.06
CA TRP A 48 0.82 21.18 -6.70
C TRP A 48 -0.21 21.67 -5.69
N LEU A 49 -0.48 20.88 -4.67
CA LEU A 49 -1.40 21.24 -3.58
C LEU A 49 -0.64 21.49 -2.28
N PRO A 50 -1.07 22.49 -1.47
CA PRO A 50 -0.42 22.79 -0.20
C PRO A 50 -0.70 21.68 0.82
N VAL A 51 0.35 21.09 1.40
CA VAL A 51 0.23 19.97 2.35
C VAL A 51 -0.66 20.35 3.53
N GLN A 52 -0.44 21.53 4.13
CA GLN A 52 -1.21 21.97 5.30
C GLN A 52 -2.71 22.12 4.98
N GLY A 53 -3.05 22.77 3.87
CA GLY A 53 -4.45 22.99 3.50
C GLY A 53 -5.20 21.69 3.20
N ILE A 54 -4.51 20.72 2.60
CA ILE A 54 -5.11 19.40 2.34
C ILE A 54 -5.19 18.56 3.62
N ALA A 55 -4.23 18.66 4.54
CA ALA A 55 -4.31 18.01 5.84
C ALA A 55 -5.53 18.48 6.63
N GLU A 56 -5.79 19.79 6.66
CA GLU A 56 -6.96 20.39 7.32
C GLU A 56 -8.27 19.91 6.70
N ALA A 57 -8.34 19.86 5.36
CA ALA A 57 -9.52 19.35 4.64
C ALA A 57 -9.78 17.87 4.93
N LEU A 58 -8.76 17.01 4.84
CA LEU A 58 -8.88 15.58 5.14
C LEU A 58 -9.29 15.31 6.58
N ARG A 59 -8.72 16.05 7.53
CA ARG A 59 -9.10 15.97 8.95
C ARG A 59 -10.59 16.22 9.12
N GLU A 60 -11.12 17.26 8.46
CA GLU A 60 -12.54 17.61 8.52
C GLU A 60 -13.43 16.57 7.85
N ASP A 61 -13.08 16.13 6.65
CA ASP A 61 -13.87 15.17 5.88
C ASP A 61 -13.91 13.77 6.52
N LEU A 62 -12.82 13.36 7.16
CA LEU A 62 -12.72 12.10 7.89
C LEU A 62 -13.25 12.17 9.33
N GLY A 63 -13.55 13.38 9.81
CA GLY A 63 -14.22 13.61 11.10
C GLY A 63 -13.32 13.57 12.33
N TYR A 64 -12.02 13.85 12.19
CA TYR A 64 -11.10 13.98 13.32
C TYR A 64 -11.33 15.31 14.06
N GLU A 65 -11.33 15.30 15.40
CA GLU A 65 -11.64 16.44 16.27
C GLU A 65 -10.63 17.58 16.09
N ASP A 66 -9.35 17.24 16.02
CA ASP A 66 -8.26 18.19 15.81
C ASP A 66 -7.09 17.58 15.02
N MET A 67 -6.08 18.41 14.71
CA MET A 67 -4.90 17.97 13.97
C MET A 67 -4.04 16.99 14.75
N ALA A 68 -4.06 17.04 16.08
CA ALA A 68 -3.25 16.13 16.89
C ALA A 68 -3.82 14.71 16.85
N GLU A 69 -5.15 14.55 16.92
CA GLU A 69 -5.82 13.26 16.74
C GLU A 69 -5.55 12.67 15.34
N PHE A 70 -5.63 13.52 14.30
CA PHE A 70 -5.34 13.09 12.94
C PHE A 70 -3.88 12.61 12.77
N GLU A 71 -2.90 13.39 13.25
CA GLU A 71 -1.49 13.02 13.17
C GLU A 71 -1.14 11.80 14.05
N ASP A 72 -1.80 11.62 15.19
CA ASP A 72 -1.65 10.40 16.00
C ASP A 72 -2.12 9.16 15.23
N ALA A 73 -3.28 9.24 14.57
CA ALA A 73 -3.79 8.16 13.73
C ALA A 73 -2.85 7.81 12.55
N LEU A 74 -2.20 8.83 11.96
CA LEU A 74 -1.19 8.65 10.91
C LEU A 74 0.15 8.09 11.41
N GLY A 75 0.39 8.14 12.73
CA GLY A 75 1.68 7.83 13.35
C GLY A 75 2.77 8.86 13.02
N GLY A 76 2.39 10.13 12.81
CA GLY A 76 3.28 11.22 12.42
C GLY A 76 2.56 12.37 11.71
N SER A 77 3.32 13.34 11.20
CA SER A 77 2.69 14.44 10.47
C SER A 77 2.06 13.96 9.17
N PHE A 78 1.07 14.69 8.63
CA PHE A 78 0.54 14.38 7.31
C PHE A 78 1.62 14.42 6.21
N GLY A 79 2.62 15.28 6.37
CA GLY A 79 3.80 15.29 5.50
C GLY A 79 4.56 13.97 5.54
N ASP A 80 4.77 13.39 6.72
CA ASP A 80 5.45 12.09 6.87
C ASP A 80 4.61 10.96 6.28
N PHE A 81 3.29 11.02 6.42
CA PHE A 81 2.38 10.08 5.78
C PHE A 81 2.49 10.12 4.25
N LEU A 82 2.52 11.32 3.66
CA LEU A 82 2.71 11.49 2.21
C LEU A 82 4.03 10.88 1.70
N ASP A 83 5.10 10.84 2.51
CA ASP A 83 6.37 10.18 2.13
C ASP A 83 6.25 8.65 2.06
N LYS A 84 5.33 8.08 2.85
CA LYS A 84 5.01 6.65 2.82
C LYS A 84 4.15 6.31 1.61
N LEU A 85 3.50 7.30 1.01
CA LEU A 85 2.66 7.07 -0.15
C LEU A 85 3.49 6.93 -1.43
N PRO A 86 3.21 5.88 -2.22
CA PRO A 86 3.76 5.70 -3.55
C PRO A 86 3.32 6.85 -4.46
N ARG A 87 4.12 7.20 -5.47
CA ARG A 87 3.74 8.21 -6.49
C ARG A 87 3.46 9.62 -5.98
N VAL A 88 3.69 9.89 -4.69
CA VAL A 88 3.59 11.21 -4.09
C VAL A 88 4.97 11.82 -4.03
N VAL A 89 5.11 13.04 -4.56
CA VAL A 89 6.34 13.83 -4.46
C VAL A 89 6.05 15.13 -3.73
N LYS A 90 6.98 15.57 -2.89
CA LYS A 90 6.88 16.85 -2.17
C LYS A 90 7.94 17.83 -2.63
N LYS A 91 7.61 19.12 -2.55
CA LYS A 91 8.57 20.22 -2.70
C LYS A 91 8.30 21.28 -1.64
N GLU A 92 9.33 22.02 -1.27
CA GLU A 92 9.21 23.19 -0.42
C GLU A 92 9.35 24.45 -1.27
N GLN A 93 8.45 25.42 -1.07
CA GLN A 93 8.48 26.71 -1.73
C GLN A 93 8.02 27.79 -0.76
N GLU A 94 8.84 28.83 -0.56
CA GLU A 94 8.53 29.98 0.31
C GLU A 94 8.12 29.59 1.75
N GLY A 95 8.78 28.56 2.31
CA GLY A 95 8.49 28.06 3.66
C GLY A 95 7.18 27.27 3.78
N ARG A 96 6.56 26.90 2.65
CA ARG A 96 5.39 26.03 2.59
C ARG A 96 5.71 24.74 1.85
N VAL A 97 5.15 23.64 2.32
CA VAL A 97 5.30 22.33 1.66
C VAL A 97 4.11 22.08 0.75
N TYR A 98 4.42 21.63 -0.46
CA TYR A 98 3.46 21.23 -1.48
C TYR A 98 3.70 19.79 -1.87
N PHE A 99 2.64 19.10 -2.31
CA PHE A 99 2.74 17.76 -2.85
C PHE A 99 2.09 17.66 -4.24
N GLN A 100 2.50 16.65 -4.98
CA GLN A 100 1.94 16.25 -6.25
C GLN A 100 1.75 14.73 -6.25
N ILE A 101 0.58 14.26 -6.69
CA ILE A 101 0.38 12.85 -7.05
C ILE A 101 0.76 12.70 -8.53
N THR A 102 1.81 11.94 -8.81
CA THR A 102 2.26 11.73 -10.19
C THR A 102 1.20 10.93 -10.96
N PRO A 103 0.76 11.41 -12.15
CA PRO A 103 -0.26 10.72 -12.95
C PRO A 103 0.33 9.46 -13.58
N GLU A 104 -0.45 8.39 -13.72
CA GLU A 104 0.00 7.15 -14.39
C GLU A 104 0.58 7.47 -15.77
N PRO A 105 1.81 7.00 -16.07
CA PRO A 105 2.37 7.19 -17.40
C PRO A 105 1.42 6.60 -18.45
N PRO A 106 1.31 7.23 -19.63
CA PRO A 106 0.64 6.66 -20.78
C PRO A 106 1.12 5.23 -21.06
N ARG A 107 0.24 4.39 -21.59
CA ARG A 107 0.51 2.95 -21.79
C ARG A 107 1.72 2.67 -22.68
N ASP A 108 2.01 3.55 -23.64
CA ASP A 108 3.19 3.48 -24.52
C ASP A 108 4.51 3.81 -23.80
N GLN A 109 4.44 4.34 -22.57
CA GLN A 109 5.58 4.65 -21.71
C GLN A 109 5.74 3.66 -20.54
N TRP A 110 4.86 2.66 -20.45
CA TRP A 110 4.96 1.63 -19.42
C TRP A 110 6.26 0.86 -19.56
N ARG A 111 6.90 0.62 -18.41
CA ARG A 111 8.10 -0.22 -18.30
C ARG A 111 7.75 -1.33 -17.34
N ALA A 112 7.69 -2.57 -17.80
CA ALA A 112 7.37 -3.66 -16.92
C ALA A 112 8.46 -3.79 -15.85
N THR A 113 8.05 -3.90 -14.59
CA THR A 113 8.99 -4.06 -13.47
C THR A 113 8.69 -5.31 -12.67
N ARG A 114 9.74 -5.81 -12.03
CA ARG A 114 9.67 -6.83 -10.99
C ARG A 114 10.30 -6.26 -9.73
N LEU A 115 9.47 -6.01 -8.72
CA LEU A 115 9.91 -5.63 -7.38
C LEU A 115 10.11 -6.91 -6.57
N THR A 116 11.27 -7.07 -5.94
CA THR A 116 11.57 -8.21 -5.07
C THR A 116 12.04 -7.71 -3.72
N LEU A 117 11.34 -8.10 -2.65
CA LEU A 117 11.72 -7.84 -1.26
C LEU A 117 11.83 -9.16 -0.51
N THR A 118 12.96 -9.38 0.16
CA THR A 118 13.07 -10.46 1.16
C THR A 118 12.59 -9.94 2.50
N VAL A 119 11.45 -10.44 2.97
CA VAL A 119 10.88 -10.14 4.29
C VAL A 119 11.67 -10.91 5.33
N GLN A 120 12.41 -10.20 6.19
CA GLN A 120 13.31 -10.81 7.18
C GLN A 120 12.86 -10.55 8.63
N SER A 121 11.97 -9.59 8.82
CA SER A 121 11.47 -9.21 10.14
C SER A 121 10.00 -8.82 10.07
N ARG A 122 9.30 -8.85 11.22
CA ARG A 122 7.93 -8.34 11.33
C ARG A 122 7.80 -6.86 10.95
N ALA A 123 8.87 -6.09 11.04
CA ALA A 123 8.85 -4.69 10.63
C ALA A 123 8.69 -4.54 9.10
N ASP A 124 9.24 -5.48 8.31
CA ASP A 124 9.07 -5.47 6.86
C ASP A 124 7.62 -5.68 6.43
N LEU A 125 6.80 -6.35 7.26
CA LEU A 125 5.37 -6.54 6.99
C LEU A 125 4.59 -5.22 6.98
N TRP A 126 5.09 -4.19 7.66
CA TRP A 126 4.46 -2.88 7.76
C TRP A 126 4.86 -1.92 6.63
N ARG A 127 5.68 -2.37 5.67
CA ARG A 127 5.98 -1.61 4.46
C ARG A 127 4.73 -1.45 3.62
N VAL A 128 4.46 -0.23 3.17
CA VAL A 128 3.36 0.11 2.29
C VAL A 128 3.69 -0.36 0.87
N CYS A 129 2.83 -1.20 0.31
CA CYS A 129 2.88 -1.69 -1.05
C CYS A 129 1.75 -1.04 -1.86
N LEU A 130 2.12 -0.28 -2.89
CA LEU A 130 1.21 0.00 -4.01
C LEU A 130 1.23 -1.20 -4.93
N LYS A 131 0.09 -1.89 -5.03
CA LYS A 131 -0.17 -2.83 -6.10
C LYS A 131 -0.97 -2.10 -7.19
N SER A 132 -0.39 -1.98 -8.38
CA SER A 132 -1.09 -1.37 -9.52
C SER A 132 -2.31 -2.21 -9.94
N PRO A 133 -3.27 -1.62 -10.69
CA PRO A 133 -4.38 -2.36 -11.30
C PRO A 133 -3.96 -3.56 -12.16
N HIS A 134 -2.74 -3.54 -12.68
CA HIS A 134 -2.19 -4.52 -13.62
C HIS A 134 -1.19 -5.48 -12.98
N ALA A 135 -0.75 -5.18 -11.76
CA ALA A 135 0.23 -5.97 -11.05
C ALA A 135 -0.38 -7.23 -10.44
N ARG A 136 0.45 -8.26 -10.33
CA ARG A 136 0.22 -9.43 -9.49
C ARG A 136 1.33 -9.53 -8.46
N VAL A 137 0.99 -10.09 -7.30
CA VAL A 137 1.97 -10.38 -6.24
C VAL A 137 2.17 -11.88 -6.14
N GLU A 138 3.40 -12.32 -6.01
CA GLU A 138 3.80 -13.71 -5.85
C GLU A 138 4.56 -13.89 -4.53
N ILE A 139 4.26 -14.99 -3.83
CA ILE A 139 5.04 -15.50 -2.70
C ILE A 139 5.58 -16.88 -3.13
N PRO A 140 6.81 -16.93 -3.68
CA PRO A 140 7.34 -18.15 -4.31
C PRO A 140 7.42 -19.35 -3.36
N GLU A 141 7.71 -19.12 -2.07
CA GLU A 141 7.86 -20.18 -1.07
C GLU A 141 6.55 -20.94 -0.79
N LEU A 142 5.40 -20.35 -1.12
CA LEU A 142 4.08 -20.97 -1.00
C LEU A 142 3.44 -21.31 -2.35
N GLU A 143 4.12 -21.02 -3.47
CA GLU A 143 3.52 -21.06 -4.82
C GLU A 143 2.19 -20.28 -4.88
N PHE A 144 2.12 -19.17 -4.14
CA PHE A 144 0.90 -18.38 -3.96
C PHE A 144 0.96 -17.09 -4.76
N GLU A 145 -0.19 -16.69 -5.32
CA GLU A 145 -0.31 -15.46 -6.11
C GLU A 145 -1.59 -14.67 -5.74
N ILE A 146 -1.44 -13.35 -5.59
CA ILE A 146 -2.53 -12.38 -5.61
C ILE A 146 -2.59 -11.77 -7.02
N SER A 147 -3.56 -12.20 -7.83
CA SER A 147 -3.66 -11.79 -9.23
C SER A 147 -4.05 -10.32 -9.42
N ALA A 148 -3.90 -9.83 -10.65
CA ALA A 148 -4.44 -8.54 -11.06
C ALA A 148 -5.97 -8.55 -11.04
N ASP A 149 -6.59 -7.53 -10.43
CA ASP A 149 -8.03 -7.38 -10.29
C ASP A 149 -8.56 -6.06 -10.87
N GLY A 150 -7.70 -5.31 -11.56
CA GLY A 150 -8.05 -4.03 -12.18
C GLY A 150 -8.23 -2.88 -11.19
N LYS A 151 -7.84 -3.07 -9.92
CA LYS A 151 -7.91 -2.03 -8.88
C LYS A 151 -6.52 -1.74 -8.32
N LYS A 152 -6.30 -0.46 -8.00
CA LYS A 152 -5.14 -0.02 -7.25
C LYS A 152 -5.38 -0.30 -5.77
N HIS A 153 -4.39 -0.89 -5.11
CA HIS A 153 -4.42 -1.15 -3.66
C HIS A 153 -3.18 -0.55 -3.02
N VAL A 154 -3.35 0.22 -1.94
CA VAL A 154 -2.24 0.85 -1.20
C VAL A 154 -2.36 0.46 0.26
N ASP A 155 -1.58 -0.53 0.68
CA ASP A 155 -1.60 -1.00 2.06
C ASP A 155 -0.30 -1.74 2.42
N SER A 156 -0.12 -2.03 3.69
CA SER A 156 0.96 -2.84 4.21
C SER A 156 0.98 -4.25 3.62
N ILE A 157 2.18 -4.83 3.46
CA ILE A 157 2.36 -6.24 3.08
C ILE A 157 1.55 -7.17 4.00
N TYR A 158 1.52 -6.87 5.31
CA TYR A 158 0.69 -7.56 6.29
C TYR A 158 -0.77 -7.62 5.86
N ASN A 159 -1.35 -6.46 5.53
CA ASN A 159 -2.77 -6.36 5.20
C ASN A 159 -3.11 -7.02 3.86
N HIS A 160 -2.22 -6.97 2.86
CA HIS A 160 -2.43 -7.74 1.61
C HIS A 160 -2.53 -9.24 1.87
N ILE A 161 -1.69 -9.78 2.77
CA ILE A 161 -1.74 -11.19 3.19
C ILE A 161 -3.00 -11.47 4.02
N ALA A 162 -3.31 -10.61 5.01
CA ALA A 162 -4.48 -10.77 5.86
C ALA A 162 -5.79 -10.76 5.05
N GLN A 163 -5.88 -9.89 4.04
CA GLN A 163 -7.02 -9.84 3.11
C GLN A 163 -7.12 -11.11 2.27
N SER A 164 -5.97 -11.66 1.83
CA SER A 164 -5.93 -12.93 1.11
C SER A 164 -6.43 -14.10 1.98
N VAL A 165 -5.99 -14.15 3.24
CA VAL A 165 -6.47 -15.10 4.25
C VAL A 165 -7.98 -15.00 4.44
N PHE A 166 -8.50 -13.79 4.62
CA PHE A 166 -9.94 -13.54 4.79
C PHE A 166 -10.76 -13.98 3.57
N ASN A 167 -10.31 -13.60 2.38
CA ASN A 167 -11.00 -13.90 1.12
C ASN A 167 -11.08 -15.42 0.88
N LEU A 168 -9.97 -16.15 1.09
CA LEU A 168 -9.93 -17.61 0.95
C LEU A 168 -10.82 -18.31 1.99
N GLY A 169 -10.75 -17.90 3.26
CA GLY A 169 -11.58 -18.46 4.32
C GLY A 169 -13.08 -18.24 4.09
N ASN A 170 -13.46 -17.06 3.59
CA ASN A 170 -14.83 -16.75 3.21
C ASN A 170 -15.30 -17.56 2.01
N TYR A 171 -14.45 -17.76 1.00
CA TYR A 171 -14.77 -18.59 -0.16
C TYR A 171 -15.09 -20.04 0.26
N VAL A 172 -14.28 -20.64 1.13
CA VAL A 172 -14.53 -21.98 1.68
C VAL A 172 -15.82 -22.01 2.49
N SER A 173 -16.04 -21.01 3.35
CA SER A 173 -17.22 -20.95 4.23
C SER A 173 -18.53 -20.80 3.45
N SER A 174 -18.54 -19.93 2.43
CA SER A 174 -19.70 -19.68 1.58
C SER A 174 -19.97 -20.80 0.57
N SER A 175 -18.94 -21.55 0.18
CA SER A 175 -19.02 -22.62 -0.84
C SER A 175 -18.95 -24.04 -0.25
N ARG A 176 -19.12 -24.19 1.07
CA ARG A 176 -18.92 -25.46 1.80
C ARG A 176 -19.76 -26.63 1.26
N GLY A 177 -20.91 -26.35 0.64
CA GLY A 177 -21.78 -27.38 0.05
C GLY A 177 -21.47 -27.75 -1.40
N SER A 178 -20.65 -26.97 -2.11
CA SER A 178 -20.36 -27.15 -3.54
C SER A 178 -18.90 -27.48 -3.83
N LEU A 179 -17.99 -27.23 -2.89
CA LEU A 179 -16.58 -27.58 -3.04
C LEU A 179 -16.32 -29.06 -2.73
N PRO A 180 -15.49 -29.75 -3.54
CA PRO A 180 -14.94 -31.04 -3.16
C PRO A 180 -14.20 -30.93 -1.81
N PRO A 181 -14.34 -31.90 -0.90
CA PRO A 181 -13.68 -31.85 0.43
C PRO A 181 -12.17 -31.65 0.37
N ASP A 182 -11.52 -32.27 -0.62
CA ASP A 182 -10.08 -32.15 -0.85
C ASP A 182 -9.68 -30.72 -1.24
N THR A 183 -10.47 -30.06 -2.09
CA THR A 183 -10.23 -28.65 -2.48
C THR A 183 -10.37 -27.70 -1.30
N ALA A 184 -11.43 -27.87 -0.49
CA ALA A 184 -11.64 -27.04 0.69
C ALA A 184 -10.49 -27.21 1.71
N THR A 185 -9.99 -28.44 1.87
CA THR A 185 -8.84 -28.73 2.75
C THR A 185 -7.59 -28.02 2.28
N ARG A 186 -7.23 -28.14 0.99
CA ARG A 186 -6.04 -27.46 0.43
C ARG A 186 -6.10 -25.94 0.56
N ILE A 187 -7.28 -25.34 0.36
CA ILE A 187 -7.43 -23.88 0.54
C ILE A 187 -7.17 -23.49 2.01
N MET A 188 -7.68 -24.27 2.97
CA MET A 188 -7.43 -24.01 4.38
C MET A 188 -5.97 -24.22 4.76
N GLU A 189 -5.28 -25.21 4.19
CA GLU A 189 -3.82 -25.38 4.34
C GLU A 189 -3.06 -24.16 3.82
N THR A 190 -3.46 -23.57 2.68
CA THR A 190 -2.89 -22.30 2.20
C THR A 190 -3.16 -21.15 3.16
N VAL A 191 -4.37 -21.06 3.73
CA VAL A 191 -4.71 -20.04 4.74
C VAL A 191 -3.81 -20.16 5.97
N GLU A 192 -3.59 -21.37 6.47
CA GLU A 192 -2.69 -21.61 7.59
C GLU A 192 -1.24 -21.22 7.25
N ALA A 193 -0.75 -21.61 6.06
CA ALA A 193 0.58 -21.26 5.61
C ALA A 193 0.79 -19.73 5.47
N LEU A 194 -0.20 -19.00 4.95
CA LEU A 194 -0.17 -17.54 4.88
C LEU A 194 -0.12 -16.89 6.26
N ASN A 195 -0.88 -17.40 7.24
CA ASN A 195 -0.81 -16.89 8.61
C ASN A 195 0.58 -17.09 9.23
N VAL A 196 1.25 -18.22 8.97
CA VAL A 196 2.62 -18.47 9.45
C VAL A 196 3.63 -17.44 8.90
N LEU A 197 3.43 -16.94 7.67
CA LEU A 197 4.30 -15.89 7.11
C LEU A 197 4.24 -14.57 7.88
N LEU A 198 3.11 -14.27 8.53
CA LEU A 198 2.93 -13.06 9.33
C LEU A 198 3.76 -13.06 10.63
N ASP A 199 4.20 -14.23 11.07
CA ASP A 199 5.11 -14.34 12.22
C ASP A 199 6.56 -14.05 11.84
N VAL A 200 6.93 -14.25 10.57
CA VAL A 200 8.29 -14.09 10.03
C VAL A 200 9.32 -14.94 10.79
N GLU A 201 8.97 -16.17 11.17
CA GLU A 201 9.93 -17.10 11.81
C GLU A 201 11.10 -17.48 10.90
N LYS A 202 10.85 -17.47 9.58
CA LYS A 202 11.85 -17.67 8.52
C LYS A 202 11.69 -16.57 7.47
N PRO A 203 12.79 -16.07 6.88
CA PRO A 203 12.70 -15.15 5.76
C PRO A 203 11.94 -15.76 4.58
N TRP A 204 11.17 -14.93 3.89
CA TRP A 204 10.40 -15.30 2.70
C TRP A 204 10.36 -14.12 1.72
N THR A 205 9.88 -14.35 0.49
CA THR A 205 10.02 -13.37 -0.58
C THR A 205 8.66 -12.80 -1.00
N TRP A 206 8.57 -11.48 -1.03
CA TRP A 206 7.46 -10.72 -1.61
C TRP A 206 7.87 -10.22 -3.00
N VAL A 207 7.19 -10.68 -4.04
CA VAL A 207 7.50 -10.30 -5.43
C VAL A 207 6.30 -9.62 -6.06
N VAL A 208 6.46 -8.39 -6.55
CA VAL A 208 5.43 -7.69 -7.34
C VAL A 208 5.86 -7.71 -8.80
N HIS A 209 5.05 -8.31 -9.65
CA HIS A 209 5.24 -8.25 -11.10
C HIS A 209 4.24 -7.25 -11.67
N ASP A 210 4.75 -6.16 -12.23
CA ASP A 210 3.91 -5.07 -12.70
C ASP A 210 4.18 -4.71 -14.17
N PRO A 211 3.28 -5.07 -15.09
CA PRO A 211 3.40 -4.69 -16.50
C PRO A 211 3.40 -3.17 -16.74
N SER A 212 2.79 -2.36 -15.87
CA SER A 212 2.78 -0.90 -16.03
C SER A 212 4.01 -0.22 -15.44
N GLY A 213 4.71 -0.89 -14.51
CA GLY A 213 5.82 -0.33 -13.76
C GLY A 213 5.44 0.73 -12.75
N THR A 214 4.16 0.76 -12.33
CA THR A 214 3.62 1.82 -11.47
C THR A 214 3.46 1.40 -10.01
N SER A 215 3.69 0.13 -9.69
CA SER A 215 3.77 -0.43 -8.34
C SER A 215 5.03 0.05 -7.62
N GLU A 216 4.93 0.21 -6.30
CA GLU A 216 6.00 0.72 -5.45
C GLU A 216 5.93 0.08 -4.06
N LEU A 217 7.08 0.00 -3.39
CA LEU A 217 7.20 -0.40 -1.99
C LEU A 217 7.89 0.71 -1.20
N LYS A 218 7.31 1.07 -0.05
CA LYS A 218 7.81 2.12 0.85
C LYS A 218 7.90 1.59 2.29
N PRO A 219 9.04 1.77 2.99
CA PRO A 219 10.30 2.29 2.47
C PRO A 219 10.93 1.37 1.40
N ALA A 220 11.73 1.95 0.50
CA ALA A 220 12.26 1.25 -0.69
C ALA A 220 13.60 0.54 -0.43
N GLU A 221 14.20 0.74 0.75
CA GLU A 221 15.50 0.18 1.12
C GLU A 221 15.46 -1.35 1.11
N GLY A 222 16.35 -1.97 0.32
CA GLY A 222 16.39 -3.42 0.18
C GLY A 222 15.37 -4.00 -0.80
N VAL A 223 14.54 -3.18 -1.44
CA VAL A 223 13.71 -3.60 -2.57
C VAL A 223 14.57 -3.63 -3.83
N LEU A 224 14.66 -4.80 -4.46
CA LEU A 224 15.29 -4.95 -5.77
C LEU A 224 14.27 -4.65 -6.86
N VAL A 225 14.67 -3.86 -7.86
CA VAL A 225 13.81 -3.46 -8.98
C VAL A 225 14.49 -3.86 -10.28
N ASP A 226 13.90 -4.83 -10.98
CA ASP A 226 14.33 -5.26 -12.30
C ASP A 226 13.34 -4.73 -13.37
N GLU A 227 13.84 -4.19 -14.48
CA GLU A 227 13.02 -3.92 -15.68
C GLU A 227 12.95 -5.21 -16.52
N VAL A 228 11.74 -5.62 -16.92
CA VAL A 228 11.45 -6.94 -17.52
C VAL A 228 10.99 -6.84 -18.96
#